data_AF-A0A7U9QZN2-F1
#
_entry.id   AF-A0A7U9QZN2-F1
#
_cell.length_a   1.000
_cell.length_b   1.000
_cell.length_c   1.000
_cell.angle_alpha   90.00
_cell.angle_beta   90.00
_cell.angle_gamma   90.00
#
_symmetry.space_group_name_H-M   'P 1'
#
loop_
_entity.id
_entity.type
_entity.pdbx_description
1 polymer ?
#
loop_
_entity_poly.entity_id
_entity_poly.type
_entity_poly.pdbx_seq_one_letter_code
_entity_poly.pdbx_strand_id
1 'polypeptide(L)'
;MASWMVHLRVADLLLSRLEGITETEFIVGNIAPDSGVPNENWTAYTPSTKLSHFKSYLENGTAAIDIESFVKQYFTPERRAGYSREQYSFYLGYLTHLLTDLQWIDRVYQPSIARYPEAFAEDSHKLLWTLKKDWYDLDFLYLQKHPDFRAFQIYESAAGFVNRYMDIFAEDAFEDRRKYITGFYREGREGLEREYVYLTEAQAEQFVEDCVEALSETLEQEFQIPVNAKAEGNAFVILVTGIPASGKSVLAEKLSASLGLPWFSKDSIKEELYDAIGFGSREEKVKLGRAGTEILYYVAEQMMRAHTPFILENNFESESGPGLVKLLEHYGYRALTIRLTGDYARIYERFAQRDKSPLRHPGHVTNNRYSKQEGAVQSQTISLEQYIAGIRSRGMDSFSAGGQVIIVDTTDFSKVNWEGLYREIDGYMKAASQASPILSL
;
A
#
# COMPACT_ATOMS: atom_id res chain seq x y z
N MET A 1 -19.27 -14.12 9.85
CA MET A 1 -18.09 -13.59 10.54
C MET A 1 -16.95 -13.66 9.56
N ALA A 2 -16.09 -12.64 9.59
CA ALA A 2 -14.89 -12.59 8.78
C ALA A 2 -13.90 -13.68 9.22
N SER A 3 -12.83 -13.87 8.45
CA SER A 3 -11.73 -14.75 8.89
C SER A 3 -10.83 -14.04 9.90
N TRP A 4 -10.05 -14.80 10.66
CA TRP A 4 -9.08 -14.22 11.60
C TRP A 4 -8.08 -13.30 10.92
N MET A 5 -7.65 -13.62 9.70
CA MET A 5 -6.71 -12.78 8.98
C MET A 5 -7.35 -11.46 8.53
N VAL A 6 -8.63 -11.44 8.15
CA VAL A 6 -9.34 -10.19 7.85
C VAL A 6 -9.38 -9.29 9.08
N HIS A 7 -9.71 -9.84 10.25
CA HIS A 7 -9.67 -9.11 11.52
C HIS A 7 -8.28 -8.54 11.81
N LEU A 8 -7.23 -9.36 11.73
CA LEU A 8 -5.86 -8.92 11.95
C LEU A 8 -5.43 -7.84 10.93
N ARG A 9 -5.83 -7.94 9.66
CA ARG A 9 -5.47 -6.95 8.62
C ARG A 9 -6.15 -5.61 8.86
N VAL A 10 -7.43 -5.61 9.22
CA VAL A 10 -8.14 -4.38 9.61
C VAL A 10 -7.51 -3.78 10.86
N ALA A 11 -7.21 -4.61 11.86
CA ALA A 11 -6.55 -4.17 13.09
C ALA A 11 -5.15 -3.60 12.81
N ASP A 12 -4.38 -4.20 11.91
CA ASP A 12 -3.05 -3.72 11.54
C ASP A 12 -3.09 -2.30 10.95
N LEU A 13 -4.04 -2.04 10.05
CA LEU A 13 -4.19 -0.70 9.48
C LEU A 13 -4.68 0.33 10.51
N LEU A 14 -5.55 -0.08 11.44
CA LEU A 14 -6.01 0.77 12.55
C LEU A 14 -4.91 1.06 13.58
N LEU A 15 -3.99 0.12 13.84
CA LEU A 15 -2.83 0.34 14.73
C LEU A 15 -2.01 1.57 14.31
N SER A 16 -1.89 1.82 13.01
CA SER A 16 -1.18 2.99 12.48
C SER A 16 -1.94 4.31 12.61
N ARG A 17 -3.22 4.26 13.00
CA ARG A 17 -4.12 5.42 13.09
C ARG A 17 -4.57 5.73 14.53
N LEU A 18 -4.43 4.78 15.44
CA LEU A 18 -4.88 4.92 16.82
C LEU A 18 -3.72 5.33 17.72
N GLU A 19 -3.92 6.38 18.51
CA GLU A 19 -2.94 6.82 19.51
C GLU A 19 -3.27 6.29 20.91
N GLY A 20 -2.25 6.24 21.77
CA GLY A 20 -2.46 5.93 23.18
C GLY A 20 -2.92 4.49 23.45
N ILE A 21 -2.76 3.56 22.51
CA ILE A 21 -3.12 2.14 22.68
C ILE A 21 -1.89 1.24 22.88
N THR A 22 -2.05 0.10 23.52
CA THR A 22 -1.06 -0.98 23.58
C THR A 22 -1.35 -1.99 22.48
N GLU A 23 -0.35 -2.25 21.63
CA GLU A 23 -0.57 -3.01 20.39
C GLU A 23 -0.98 -4.46 20.67
N THR A 24 -0.33 -5.12 21.65
CA THR A 24 -0.63 -6.52 22.00
C THR A 24 -2.07 -6.69 22.46
N GLU A 25 -2.55 -5.88 23.41
CA GLU A 25 -3.93 -5.97 23.88
C GLU A 25 -4.94 -5.63 22.81
N PHE A 26 -4.66 -4.63 21.97
CA PHE A 26 -5.54 -4.28 20.85
C PHE A 26 -5.68 -5.45 19.86
N ILE A 27 -4.56 -6.06 19.47
CA ILE A 27 -4.56 -7.21 18.54
C ILE A 27 -5.23 -8.44 19.16
N VAL A 28 -4.92 -8.78 20.42
CA VAL A 28 -5.57 -9.92 21.10
C VAL A 28 -7.06 -9.65 21.30
N GLY A 29 -7.43 -8.43 21.69
CA GLY A 29 -8.83 -8.00 21.81
C GLY A 29 -9.60 -8.13 20.50
N ASN A 30 -8.94 -7.88 19.36
CA ASN A 30 -9.54 -8.05 18.03
C ASN A 30 -9.79 -9.53 17.65
N ILE A 31 -9.22 -10.50 18.36
CA ILE A 31 -9.48 -11.94 18.15
C ILE A 31 -10.27 -12.57 19.31
N ALA A 32 -10.38 -11.87 20.43
CA ALA A 32 -11.07 -12.33 21.64
C ALA A 32 -12.51 -12.85 21.40
N PRO A 33 -13.36 -12.23 20.55
CA PRO A 33 -14.72 -12.73 20.32
C PRO A 33 -14.77 -14.17 19.77
N ASP A 34 -13.73 -14.58 19.04
CA ASP A 34 -13.56 -15.91 18.44
C ASP A 34 -12.83 -16.91 19.36
N SER A 35 -12.56 -16.53 20.61
CA SER A 35 -11.80 -17.36 21.57
C SER A 35 -12.68 -18.31 22.39
N GLY A 36 -13.92 -18.57 21.94
CA GLY A 36 -14.75 -19.61 22.55
C GLY A 36 -14.13 -21.00 22.38
N VAL A 37 -14.14 -21.82 23.44
CA VAL A 37 -13.63 -23.20 23.40
C VAL A 37 -14.64 -24.09 22.68
N PRO A 38 -14.27 -24.73 21.56
CA PRO A 38 -15.18 -25.61 20.84
C PRO A 38 -15.46 -26.90 21.61
N ASN A 39 -16.66 -27.45 21.47
CA ASN A 39 -16.93 -28.84 21.85
C ASN A 39 -16.22 -29.81 20.88
N GLU A 40 -16.19 -31.11 21.19
CA GLU A 40 -15.45 -32.14 20.42
C GLU A 40 -15.70 -32.10 18.90
N ASN A 41 -16.94 -31.77 18.49
CA ASN A 41 -17.37 -31.76 17.10
C ASN A 41 -17.43 -30.35 16.48
N TRP A 42 -16.93 -29.32 17.17
CA TRP A 42 -16.90 -27.91 16.70
C TRP A 42 -18.27 -27.30 16.36
N THR A 43 -19.34 -27.86 16.93
CA THR A 43 -20.72 -27.40 16.72
C THR A 43 -21.19 -26.39 17.76
N ALA A 44 -20.53 -26.32 18.92
CA ALA A 44 -20.83 -25.38 19.99
C ALA A 44 -19.55 -24.86 20.62
N TYR A 45 -19.63 -23.66 21.21
CA TYR A 45 -18.49 -22.95 21.79
C TYR A 45 -18.83 -22.51 23.22
N THR A 46 -17.82 -22.45 24.09
CA THR A 46 -17.92 -21.92 25.45
C THR A 46 -16.91 -20.77 25.65
N PRO A 47 -17.35 -19.52 25.87
CA PRO A 47 -18.75 -19.07 25.82
C PRO A 47 -19.34 -19.21 24.42
N SER A 48 -20.68 -19.27 24.34
CA SER A 48 -21.37 -19.34 23.05
C SER A 48 -21.13 -18.08 22.22
N THR A 49 -21.23 -18.19 20.90
CA THR A 49 -21.13 -17.02 19.99
C THR A 49 -22.22 -15.98 20.26
N LYS A 50 -23.33 -16.36 20.90
CA LYS A 50 -24.34 -15.40 21.37
C LYS A 50 -23.76 -14.46 22.44
N LEU A 51 -22.96 -14.99 23.36
CA LEU A 51 -22.34 -14.21 24.42
C LEU A 51 -21.10 -13.47 23.90
N SER A 52 -20.20 -14.15 23.19
CA SER A 52 -18.96 -13.51 22.73
C SER A 52 -19.19 -12.43 21.66
N HIS A 53 -20.20 -12.58 20.80
CA HIS A 53 -20.50 -11.56 19.78
C HIS A 53 -21.70 -10.70 20.13
N PHE A 54 -22.13 -10.70 21.40
CA PHE A 54 -23.23 -9.88 21.89
C PHE A 54 -24.48 -9.98 21.00
N LYS A 55 -24.89 -11.20 20.64
CA LYS A 55 -26.01 -11.36 19.69
C LYS A 55 -27.36 -11.21 20.38
N SER A 56 -28.19 -10.31 19.86
CA SER A 56 -29.62 -10.17 20.20
C SER A 56 -30.48 -10.77 19.08
N TYR A 57 -31.72 -11.14 19.41
CA TYR A 57 -32.67 -11.65 18.42
C TYR A 57 -33.58 -10.53 17.94
N LEU A 58 -33.62 -10.30 16.63
CA LEU A 58 -34.59 -9.43 15.98
C LEU A 58 -36.00 -10.04 16.04
N GLU A 59 -37.03 -9.24 15.78
CA GLU A 59 -38.44 -9.70 15.79
C GLU A 59 -38.69 -10.88 14.84
N ASN A 60 -37.93 -10.97 13.75
CA ASN A 60 -38.00 -12.07 12.78
C ASN A 60 -37.21 -13.33 13.21
N GLY A 61 -36.66 -13.36 14.42
CA GLY A 61 -35.87 -14.47 14.97
C GLY A 61 -34.42 -14.52 14.51
N THR A 62 -33.94 -13.54 13.72
CA THR A 62 -32.55 -13.48 13.26
C THR A 62 -31.66 -12.97 14.38
N ALA A 63 -30.55 -13.68 14.64
CA ALA A 63 -29.54 -13.21 15.59
C ALA A 63 -28.61 -12.17 14.91
N ALA A 64 -28.51 -10.97 15.49
CA ALA A 64 -27.67 -9.88 15.01
C ALA A 64 -26.70 -9.42 16.11
N ILE A 65 -25.52 -8.95 15.71
CA ILE A 65 -24.55 -8.37 16.65
C ILE A 65 -25.13 -7.07 17.21
N ASP A 66 -25.22 -7.00 18.54
CA ASP A 66 -25.72 -5.84 19.28
C ASP A 66 -24.53 -5.07 19.87
N ILE A 67 -24.08 -4.07 19.12
CA ILE A 67 -22.97 -3.19 19.53
C ILE A 67 -23.34 -2.42 20.79
N GLU A 68 -24.60 -1.98 20.94
CA GLU A 68 -25.03 -1.23 22.13
C GLU A 68 -24.88 -2.05 23.41
N SER A 69 -25.21 -3.35 23.34
CA SER A 69 -25.03 -4.28 24.46
C SER A 69 -23.57 -4.42 24.87
N PHE A 70 -22.63 -4.46 23.91
CA PHE A 70 -21.20 -4.45 24.21
C PHE A 70 -20.78 -3.12 24.85
N VAL A 71 -21.14 -2.00 24.22
CA VAL A 71 -20.77 -0.64 24.66
C VAL A 71 -21.25 -0.37 26.07
N LYS A 72 -22.51 -0.68 26.38
CA LYS A 72 -23.09 -0.52 27.71
C LYS A 72 -22.32 -1.29 28.79
N GLN A 73 -21.80 -2.46 28.46
CA GLN A 73 -21.09 -3.33 29.40
C GLN A 73 -19.62 -2.97 29.54
N TYR A 74 -18.94 -2.60 28.45
CA TYR A 74 -17.48 -2.55 28.40
C TYR A 74 -16.88 -1.28 27.80
N PHE A 75 -17.67 -0.36 27.23
CA PHE A 75 -17.08 0.71 26.42
C PHE A 75 -17.80 2.06 26.46
N THR A 76 -18.61 2.33 27.50
CA THR A 76 -19.19 3.66 27.72
C THR A 76 -18.10 4.70 28.02
N PRO A 77 -18.32 6.01 27.77
CA PRO A 77 -17.37 7.07 28.13
C PRO A 77 -16.89 7.00 29.59
N GLU A 78 -17.80 6.73 30.53
CA GLU A 78 -17.49 6.65 31.97
C GLU A 78 -16.58 5.46 32.29
N ARG A 79 -16.81 4.32 31.64
CA ARG A 79 -15.97 3.13 31.79
C ARG A 79 -14.59 3.35 31.21
N ARG A 80 -14.52 3.90 29.98
CA ARG A 80 -13.26 4.19 29.29
C ARG A 80 -12.35 5.11 30.09
N ALA A 81 -12.91 6.11 30.78
CA ALA A 81 -12.15 7.03 31.64
C ALA A 81 -11.48 6.35 32.85
N GLY A 82 -11.97 5.20 33.28
CA GLY A 82 -11.43 4.43 34.41
C GLY A 82 -10.47 3.31 34.01
N TYR A 83 -10.27 3.05 32.72
CA TYR A 83 -9.45 1.94 32.24
C TYR A 83 -7.96 2.24 32.27
N SER A 84 -7.16 1.20 32.50
CA SER A 84 -5.75 1.20 32.13
C SER A 84 -5.61 1.27 30.60
N ARG A 85 -4.42 1.61 30.11
CA ARG A 85 -4.14 1.67 28.68
C ARG A 85 -4.38 0.30 28.02
N GLU A 86 -3.94 -0.76 28.69
CA GLU A 86 -4.08 -2.15 28.29
C GLU A 86 -5.55 -2.56 28.19
N GLN A 87 -6.35 -2.23 29.23
CA GLN A 87 -7.78 -2.55 29.27
C GLN A 87 -8.56 -1.78 28.20
N TYR A 88 -8.27 -0.49 28.02
CA TYR A 88 -8.84 0.32 26.95
C TYR A 88 -8.54 -0.28 25.57
N SER A 89 -7.28 -0.65 25.33
CA SER A 89 -6.81 -1.20 24.06
C SER A 89 -7.47 -2.55 23.76
N PHE A 90 -7.59 -3.42 24.76
CA PHE A 90 -8.28 -4.71 24.63
C PHE A 90 -9.74 -4.53 24.21
N TYR A 91 -10.50 -3.68 24.90
CA TYR A 91 -11.92 -3.48 24.56
C TYR A 91 -12.11 -2.71 23.25
N LEU A 92 -11.19 -1.81 22.88
CA LEU A 92 -11.20 -1.17 21.58
C LEU A 92 -10.97 -2.22 20.46
N GLY A 93 -10.00 -3.12 20.66
CA GLY A 93 -9.79 -4.27 19.78
C GLY A 93 -11.06 -5.11 19.62
N TYR A 94 -11.72 -5.42 20.74
CA TYR A 94 -12.98 -6.16 20.75
C TYR A 94 -14.09 -5.45 19.99
N LEU A 95 -14.27 -4.14 20.21
CA LEU A 95 -15.25 -3.34 19.47
C LEU A 95 -14.98 -3.38 17.97
N THR A 96 -13.73 -3.14 17.57
CA THR A 96 -13.35 -3.13 16.16
C THR A 96 -13.59 -4.48 15.49
N HIS A 97 -13.40 -5.61 16.17
CA HIS A 97 -13.81 -6.93 15.66
C HIS A 97 -15.31 -6.99 15.36
N LEU A 98 -16.15 -6.62 16.32
CA LEU A 98 -17.61 -6.68 16.16
C LEU A 98 -18.08 -5.79 15.00
N LEU A 99 -17.48 -4.61 14.85
CA LEU A 99 -17.74 -3.70 13.72
C LEU A 99 -17.25 -4.30 12.39
N THR A 100 -16.06 -4.90 12.35
CA THR A 100 -15.55 -5.60 11.15
C THR A 100 -16.49 -6.72 10.71
N ASP A 101 -17.03 -7.49 11.64
CA ASP A 101 -18.00 -8.53 11.32
C ASP A 101 -19.29 -8.00 10.74
N LEU A 102 -19.80 -6.87 11.25
CA LEU A 102 -20.96 -6.19 10.68
C LEU A 102 -20.67 -5.76 9.23
N GLN A 103 -19.52 -5.15 8.98
CA GLN A 103 -19.10 -4.77 7.62
C GLN A 103 -18.94 -6.01 6.72
N TRP A 104 -18.38 -7.11 7.23
CA TRP A 104 -18.23 -8.36 6.48
C TRP A 104 -19.58 -9.00 6.14
N ILE A 105 -20.52 -8.97 7.08
CA ILE A 105 -21.87 -9.49 6.88
C ILE A 105 -22.52 -8.74 5.71
N ASP A 106 -22.49 -7.41 5.75
CA ASP A 106 -23.14 -6.55 4.76
C ASP A 106 -22.46 -6.59 3.39
N ARG A 107 -21.13 -6.49 3.35
CA ARG A 107 -20.39 -6.28 2.09
C ARG A 107 -19.90 -7.55 1.42
N VAL A 108 -19.80 -8.67 2.15
CA VAL A 108 -19.24 -9.92 1.61
C VAL A 108 -20.20 -11.08 1.76
N TYR A 109 -20.67 -11.39 2.97
CA TYR A 109 -21.51 -12.56 3.23
C TYR A 109 -22.88 -12.46 2.54
N GLN A 110 -23.63 -11.38 2.76
CA GLN A 110 -24.97 -11.20 2.19
C GLN A 110 -24.93 -11.17 0.65
N PRO A 111 -24.03 -10.40 0.00
CA PRO A 111 -23.87 -10.45 -1.46
C PRO A 111 -23.49 -11.83 -1.99
N SER A 112 -22.65 -12.57 -1.26
CA SER A 112 -22.23 -13.91 -1.65
C SER A 112 -23.40 -14.89 -1.65
N ILE A 113 -24.23 -14.92 -0.60
CA ILE A 113 -25.41 -15.81 -0.58
C ILE A 113 -26.48 -15.36 -1.59
N ALA A 114 -26.64 -14.06 -1.81
CA ALA A 114 -27.59 -13.51 -2.79
C ALA A 114 -27.23 -13.87 -4.24
N ARG A 115 -25.94 -14.11 -4.51
CA ARG A 115 -25.46 -14.59 -5.82
C ARG A 115 -25.80 -16.06 -6.09
N TYR A 116 -26.07 -16.86 -5.05
CA TYR A 116 -26.33 -18.30 -5.16
C TYR A 116 -27.60 -18.74 -4.40
N PRO A 117 -28.79 -18.17 -4.72
CA PRO A 117 -30.02 -18.42 -3.95
C PRO A 117 -30.47 -19.89 -4.00
N GLU A 118 -30.31 -20.57 -5.14
CA GLU A 118 -30.68 -21.97 -5.30
C GLU A 118 -29.79 -22.91 -4.46
N ALA A 119 -28.46 -22.73 -4.54
CA ALA A 119 -27.51 -23.52 -3.76
C ALA A 119 -27.67 -23.27 -2.24
N PHE A 120 -28.01 -22.04 -1.85
CA PHE A 120 -28.29 -21.72 -0.45
C PHE A 120 -29.57 -22.41 0.05
N ALA A 121 -30.62 -22.47 -0.78
CA ALA A 121 -31.87 -23.14 -0.44
C ALA A 121 -31.72 -24.68 -0.38
N GLU A 122 -30.86 -25.26 -1.22
CA GLU A 122 -30.58 -26.69 -1.23
C GLU A 122 -29.78 -27.13 0.00
N ASP A 123 -28.61 -26.50 0.24
CA ASP A 123 -27.74 -26.82 1.36
C ASP A 123 -26.87 -25.60 1.72
N SER A 124 -27.42 -24.73 2.57
CA SER A 124 -26.72 -23.55 3.08
C SER A 124 -25.39 -23.90 3.74
N HIS A 125 -25.29 -25.02 4.47
CA HIS A 125 -24.05 -25.41 5.15
C HIS A 125 -22.95 -25.73 4.11
N LYS A 126 -23.27 -26.53 3.09
CA LYS A 126 -22.34 -26.85 2.00
C LYS A 126 -21.90 -25.62 1.21
N LEU A 127 -22.82 -24.72 0.89
CA LEU A 127 -22.48 -23.47 0.21
C LEU A 127 -21.52 -22.63 1.07
N LEU A 128 -21.83 -22.45 2.36
CA LEU A 128 -20.99 -21.66 3.26
C LEU A 128 -19.57 -22.20 3.39
N TRP A 129 -19.38 -23.52 3.45
CA TRP A 129 -18.04 -24.11 3.45
C TRP A 129 -17.31 -23.94 2.11
N THR A 130 -18.05 -23.94 1.01
CA THR A 130 -17.50 -23.65 -0.32
C THR A 130 -17.00 -22.22 -0.42
N LEU A 131 -17.79 -21.24 0.04
CA LEU A 131 -17.39 -19.83 0.09
C LEU A 131 -16.18 -19.61 1.02
N LYS A 132 -16.24 -20.19 2.24
CA LYS A 132 -15.16 -20.09 3.23
C LYS A 132 -13.84 -20.67 2.75
N LYS A 133 -13.86 -21.63 1.82
CA LYS A 133 -12.63 -22.16 1.24
C LYS A 133 -11.82 -21.06 0.58
N ASP A 134 -12.43 -20.21 -0.23
CA ASP A 134 -11.75 -19.06 -0.83
C ASP A 134 -11.26 -18.08 0.23
N TRP A 135 -12.07 -17.81 1.26
CA TRP A 135 -11.68 -16.87 2.33
C TRP A 135 -10.43 -17.35 3.08
N TYR A 136 -10.40 -18.60 3.54
CA TYR A 136 -9.23 -19.14 4.24
C TYR A 136 -8.04 -19.32 3.31
N ASP A 137 -8.24 -19.77 2.07
CA ASP A 137 -7.13 -19.90 1.12
C ASP A 137 -6.50 -18.51 0.83
N LEU A 138 -7.29 -17.44 0.79
CA LEU A 138 -6.77 -16.08 0.67
C LEU A 138 -6.02 -15.62 1.92
N ASP A 139 -6.42 -16.03 3.13
CA ASP A 139 -5.64 -15.76 4.34
C ASP A 139 -4.22 -16.36 4.25
N PHE A 140 -4.13 -17.63 3.83
CA PHE A 140 -2.84 -18.31 3.64
C PHE A 140 -2.02 -17.65 2.53
N LEU A 141 -2.65 -17.27 1.42
CA LEU A 141 -1.98 -16.58 0.31
C LEU A 141 -1.42 -15.23 0.77
N TYR A 142 -2.19 -14.48 1.57
CA TYR A 142 -1.75 -13.20 2.12
C TYR A 142 -0.50 -13.38 3.01
N LEU A 143 -0.52 -14.32 3.95
CA LEU A 143 0.66 -14.59 4.78
C LEU A 143 1.87 -15.08 3.98
N GLN A 144 1.67 -15.84 2.91
CA GLN A 144 2.76 -16.25 2.02
C GLN A 144 3.40 -15.04 1.32
N LYS A 145 2.59 -14.05 0.90
CA LYS A 145 3.05 -12.83 0.25
C LYS A 145 3.62 -11.79 1.23
N HIS A 146 3.18 -11.83 2.49
CA HIS A 146 3.53 -10.88 3.54
C HIS A 146 4.09 -11.60 4.79
N PRO A 147 5.28 -12.23 4.69
CA PRO A 147 5.86 -13.00 5.80
C PRO A 147 6.17 -12.15 7.04
N ASP A 148 6.28 -10.83 6.87
CA ASP A 148 6.53 -9.82 7.87
C ASP A 148 5.26 -9.11 8.36
N PHE A 149 4.07 -9.69 8.13
CA PHE A 149 2.80 -9.10 8.53
C PHE A 149 2.73 -8.79 10.04
N ARG A 150 2.76 -7.49 10.38
CA ARG A 150 2.96 -6.96 11.74
C ARG A 150 1.92 -7.46 12.74
N ALA A 151 0.61 -7.31 12.47
CA ALA A 151 -0.42 -7.75 13.41
C ALA A 151 -0.36 -9.25 13.72
N PHE A 152 -0.03 -10.10 12.74
CA PHE A 152 0.14 -11.53 12.98
C PHE A 152 1.39 -11.82 13.84
N GLN A 153 2.50 -11.10 13.64
CA GLN A 153 3.68 -11.23 14.49
C GLN A 153 3.43 -10.76 15.92
N ILE A 154 2.69 -9.67 16.11
CA ILE A 154 2.26 -9.19 17.44
C ILE A 154 1.39 -10.25 18.11
N TYR A 155 0.39 -10.77 17.39
CA TYR A 155 -0.49 -11.81 17.91
C TYR A 155 0.28 -13.09 18.27
N GLU A 156 1.19 -13.55 17.42
CA GLU A 156 2.03 -14.71 17.67
C GLU A 156 2.94 -14.51 18.90
N SER A 157 3.49 -13.30 19.06
CA SER A 157 4.39 -12.94 20.15
C SER A 157 3.68 -12.72 21.49
N ALA A 158 2.35 -12.66 21.51
CA ALA A 158 1.54 -12.54 22.73
C ALA A 158 1.51 -13.84 23.58
N ALA A 159 2.60 -14.59 23.62
CA ALA A 159 2.69 -15.86 24.32
C ALA A 159 2.53 -15.68 25.83
N GLY A 160 1.64 -16.47 26.43
CA GLY A 160 1.32 -16.40 27.85
C GLY A 160 0.33 -15.28 28.19
N PHE A 161 -0.47 -14.82 27.21
CA PHE A 161 -1.50 -13.82 27.45
C PHE A 161 -2.56 -14.36 28.41
N VAL A 162 -2.73 -13.68 29.56
CA VAL A 162 -3.70 -14.07 30.60
C VAL A 162 -4.94 -13.20 30.47
N ASN A 163 -6.11 -13.82 30.33
CA ASN A 163 -7.37 -13.08 30.33
C ASN A 163 -7.64 -12.47 31.72
N ARG A 164 -7.72 -11.14 31.75
CA ARG A 164 -8.13 -10.35 32.94
C ARG A 164 -9.23 -9.35 32.59
N TYR A 165 -9.81 -9.47 31.40
CA TYR A 165 -10.64 -8.45 30.79
C TYR A 165 -12.12 -8.83 30.75
N MET A 166 -12.44 -10.11 30.58
CA MET A 166 -13.83 -10.55 30.43
C MET A 166 -14.08 -11.89 31.13
N ASP A 167 -14.97 -11.86 32.12
CA ASP A 167 -15.32 -13.03 32.95
C ASP A 167 -16.07 -14.13 32.16
N ILE A 168 -16.58 -13.81 30.97
CA ILE A 168 -17.26 -14.79 30.11
C ILE A 168 -16.27 -15.79 29.47
N PHE A 169 -14.97 -15.47 29.47
CA PHE A 169 -13.91 -16.32 28.98
C PHE A 169 -13.08 -16.87 30.15
N ALA A 170 -12.56 -18.09 29.99
CA ALA A 170 -11.61 -18.65 30.94
C ALA A 170 -10.29 -17.84 30.96
N GLU A 171 -9.48 -18.04 32.00
CA GLU A 171 -8.21 -17.32 32.20
C GLU A 171 -7.21 -17.58 31.05
N ASP A 172 -7.23 -18.77 30.47
CA ASP A 172 -6.36 -19.26 29.40
C ASP A 172 -6.96 -19.17 27.99
N ALA A 173 -8.22 -18.74 27.86
CA ALA A 173 -8.97 -18.81 26.59
C ALA A 173 -8.26 -18.11 25.41
N PHE A 174 -7.66 -16.95 25.66
CA PHE A 174 -6.98 -16.17 24.62
C PHE A 174 -5.62 -16.77 24.25
N GLU A 175 -4.87 -17.31 25.20
CA GLU A 175 -3.60 -18.02 24.92
C GLU A 175 -3.84 -19.31 24.15
N ASP A 176 -4.89 -20.06 24.50
CA ASP A 176 -5.23 -21.28 23.79
C ASP A 176 -5.71 -21.01 22.37
N ARG A 177 -6.54 -19.97 22.17
CA ARG A 177 -6.93 -19.55 20.82
C ARG A 177 -5.73 -19.05 20.02
N ARG A 178 -4.80 -18.30 20.65
CA ARG A 178 -3.55 -17.85 20.02
C ARG A 178 -2.74 -19.01 19.50
N LYS A 179 -2.42 -20.00 20.36
CA LYS A 179 -1.69 -21.23 19.96
C LYS A 179 -2.35 -21.92 18.78
N TYR A 180 -3.67 -22.08 18.83
CA TYR A 180 -4.43 -22.73 17.76
C TYR A 180 -4.30 -21.97 16.43
N ILE A 181 -4.59 -20.67 16.41
CA ILE A 181 -4.57 -19.86 15.19
C ILE A 181 -3.15 -19.77 14.62
N THR A 182 -2.14 -19.54 15.48
CA THR A 182 -0.75 -19.48 15.04
C THR A 182 -0.30 -20.81 14.46
N GLY A 183 -0.63 -21.93 15.11
CA GLY A 183 -0.33 -23.27 14.60
C GLY A 183 -0.98 -23.51 13.24
N PHE A 184 -2.28 -23.25 13.14
CA PHE A 184 -3.07 -23.42 11.92
C PHE A 184 -2.48 -22.68 10.71
N TYR A 185 -2.08 -21.41 10.88
CA TYR A 185 -1.51 -20.65 9.77
C TYR A 185 -0.04 -20.98 9.49
N ARG A 186 0.74 -21.38 10.52
CA ARG A 186 2.15 -21.77 10.35
C ARG A 186 2.35 -23.15 9.73
N GLU A 187 1.34 -24.02 9.78
CA GLU A 187 1.34 -25.28 9.00
C GLU A 187 1.43 -25.03 7.49
N GLY A 188 0.99 -23.86 7.03
CA GLY A 188 0.96 -23.50 5.62
C GLY A 188 -0.13 -24.25 4.83
N ARG A 189 -0.28 -23.89 3.56
CA ARG A 189 -1.25 -24.52 2.66
C ARG A 189 -0.71 -24.52 1.23
N GLU A 190 -0.89 -25.62 0.53
CA GLU A 190 -0.51 -25.77 -0.88
C GLU A 190 -1.70 -25.48 -1.82
N GLY A 191 -1.42 -25.27 -3.11
CA GLY A 191 -2.46 -25.11 -4.13
C GLY A 191 -3.19 -23.76 -4.09
N LEU A 192 -2.52 -22.72 -3.57
CA LEU A 192 -3.06 -21.36 -3.45
C LEU A 192 -3.04 -20.58 -4.78
N GLU A 193 -2.16 -20.96 -5.73
CA GLU A 193 -2.14 -20.40 -7.08
C GLU A 193 -3.29 -20.96 -7.92
N ARG A 194 -4.50 -20.45 -7.69
CA ARG A 194 -5.73 -20.84 -8.39
C ARG A 194 -6.65 -19.65 -8.62
N GLU A 195 -7.65 -19.85 -9.47
CA GLU A 195 -8.75 -18.91 -9.56
C GLU A 195 -9.62 -18.98 -8.30
N TYR A 196 -9.95 -17.80 -7.77
CA TYR A 196 -10.85 -17.63 -6.63
C TYR A 196 -12.17 -17.08 -7.14
N VAL A 197 -13.21 -17.90 -7.07
CA VAL A 197 -14.50 -17.67 -7.74
C VAL A 197 -15.45 -16.87 -6.85
N TYR A 198 -15.35 -17.06 -5.54
CA TYR A 198 -16.34 -16.57 -4.57
C TYR A 198 -15.90 -15.28 -3.88
N LEU A 199 -14.59 -15.10 -3.69
CA LEU A 199 -13.97 -13.86 -3.24
C LEU A 199 -12.58 -13.78 -3.88
N THR A 200 -12.33 -12.78 -4.71
CA THR A 200 -11.00 -12.59 -5.30
C THR A 200 -10.04 -11.92 -4.32
N GLU A 201 -8.73 -12.06 -4.56
CA GLU A 201 -7.71 -11.35 -3.78
C GLU A 201 -7.93 -9.83 -3.78
N ALA A 202 -8.23 -9.24 -4.94
CA ALA A 202 -8.51 -7.80 -5.06
C ALA A 202 -9.77 -7.37 -4.28
N GLN A 203 -10.80 -8.21 -4.25
CA GLN A 203 -12.01 -7.94 -3.45
C GLN A 203 -11.74 -8.02 -1.95
N ALA A 204 -10.92 -8.97 -1.52
CA ALA A 204 -10.50 -9.08 -0.12
C ALA A 204 -9.64 -7.88 0.31
N GLU A 205 -8.74 -7.40 -0.56
CA GLU A 205 -7.95 -6.18 -0.32
C GLU A 205 -8.86 -4.95 -0.18
N GLN A 206 -9.74 -4.74 -1.15
CA GLN A 206 -10.67 -3.61 -1.15
C GLN A 206 -11.56 -3.63 0.10
N PHE A 207 -12.04 -4.81 0.51
CA PHE A 207 -12.82 -4.93 1.73
C PHE A 207 -12.05 -4.42 2.95
N VAL A 208 -10.79 -4.81 3.11
CA VAL A 208 -9.97 -4.41 4.26
C VAL A 208 -9.79 -2.89 4.27
N GLU A 209 -9.45 -2.29 3.13
CA GLU A 209 -9.29 -0.83 3.02
C GLU A 209 -10.61 -0.10 3.35
N ASP A 210 -11.71 -0.47 2.69
CA ASP A 210 -13.02 0.15 2.89
C ASP A 210 -13.53 -0.03 4.32
N CYS A 211 -13.26 -1.20 4.93
CA CYS A 211 -13.67 -1.51 6.29
C CYS A 211 -12.93 -0.61 7.29
N VAL A 212 -11.63 -0.36 7.09
CA VAL A 212 -10.86 0.53 7.95
C VAL A 212 -11.38 1.97 7.89
N GLU A 213 -11.73 2.47 6.70
CA GLU A 213 -12.31 3.82 6.59
C GLU A 213 -13.68 3.89 7.29
N ALA A 214 -14.56 2.93 7.04
CA ALA A 214 -15.87 2.88 7.70
C ALA A 214 -15.76 2.78 9.23
N LEU A 215 -14.83 1.96 9.73
CA LEU A 215 -14.56 1.87 11.18
C LEU A 215 -13.97 3.17 11.70
N SER A 216 -13.06 3.82 10.97
CA SER A 216 -12.47 5.10 11.37
C SER A 216 -13.56 6.16 11.56
N GLU A 217 -14.47 6.29 10.60
CA GLU A 217 -15.62 7.21 10.69
C GLU A 217 -16.52 6.89 11.90
N THR A 218 -16.88 5.62 12.11
CA THR A 218 -17.69 5.20 13.25
C THR A 218 -16.97 5.49 14.58
N LEU A 219 -15.68 5.20 14.69
CA LEU A 219 -14.89 5.45 15.90
C LEU A 219 -14.83 6.95 16.24
N GLU A 220 -14.67 7.81 15.25
CA GLU A 220 -14.66 9.26 15.45
C GLU A 220 -16.04 9.82 15.78
N GLN A 221 -17.04 9.51 14.95
CA GLN A 221 -18.35 10.15 15.00
C GLN A 221 -19.22 9.61 16.14
N GLU A 222 -19.21 8.29 16.36
CA GLU A 222 -20.08 7.64 17.35
C GLU A 222 -19.36 7.45 18.68
N PHE A 223 -18.08 7.10 18.66
CA PHE A 223 -17.32 6.79 19.88
C PHE A 223 -16.42 7.92 20.37
N GLN A 224 -16.27 9.02 19.61
CA GLN A 224 -15.41 10.16 19.94
C GLN A 224 -13.97 9.73 20.22
N ILE A 225 -13.50 8.71 19.50
CA ILE A 225 -12.13 8.21 19.57
C ILE A 225 -11.37 8.86 18.42
N PRO A 226 -10.35 9.68 18.70
CA PRO A 226 -9.52 10.23 17.65
C PRO A 226 -8.89 9.09 16.86
N VAL A 227 -9.18 9.05 15.57
CA VAL A 227 -8.49 8.20 14.63
C VAL A 227 -7.69 9.15 13.77
N ASN A 228 -6.37 9.10 13.87
CA ASN A 228 -5.54 9.89 12.98
C ASN A 228 -5.94 9.50 11.56
N ALA A 229 -6.20 10.53 10.73
CA ALA A 229 -6.31 10.34 9.30
C ALA A 229 -5.18 9.40 8.89
N LYS A 230 -5.52 8.35 8.13
CA LYS A 230 -4.61 7.33 7.60
C LYS A 230 -3.24 7.93 7.49
N ALA A 231 -2.27 7.57 8.35
CA ALA A 231 -1.01 8.28 8.50
C ALA A 231 -0.61 8.86 7.14
N GLU A 232 -0.93 10.13 6.92
CA GLU A 232 -0.80 10.74 5.61
C GLU A 232 0.69 11.04 5.53
N GLY A 233 1.49 9.99 5.34
CA GLY A 233 2.84 10.12 4.84
C GLY A 233 2.67 10.96 3.60
N ASN A 234 3.14 12.20 3.67
CA ASN A 234 2.87 13.26 2.71
C ASN A 234 2.73 12.66 1.30
N ALA A 235 1.49 12.52 0.81
CA ALA A 235 1.22 11.74 -0.40
C ALA A 235 1.63 12.57 -1.61
N PHE A 236 2.94 12.67 -1.81
CA PHE A 236 3.54 13.40 -2.91
C PHE A 236 4.65 12.61 -3.56
N VAL A 237 4.83 12.93 -4.83
CA VAL A 237 5.98 12.51 -5.61
C VAL A 237 6.71 13.76 -6.12
N ILE A 238 8.03 13.73 -6.07
CA ILE A 238 8.86 14.73 -6.77
C ILE A 238 9.27 14.12 -8.10
N LEU A 239 8.80 14.71 -9.20
CA LEU A 239 9.15 14.31 -10.55
C LEU A 239 10.30 15.16 -11.05
N VAL A 240 11.51 14.59 -11.10
CA VAL A 240 12.69 15.26 -11.65
C VAL A 240 12.79 14.90 -13.14
N THR A 241 12.43 15.87 -13.99
CA THR A 241 12.36 15.69 -15.44
C THR A 241 13.22 16.71 -16.19
N GLY A 242 13.39 16.49 -17.49
CA GLY A 242 14.11 17.40 -18.36
C GLY A 242 14.79 16.73 -19.54
N ILE A 243 15.36 17.57 -20.40
CA ILE A 243 16.04 17.10 -21.61
C ILE A 243 17.33 16.33 -21.27
N PRO A 244 17.79 15.37 -22.11
CA PRO A 244 18.97 14.58 -21.81
C PRO A 244 20.21 15.46 -21.55
N ALA A 245 20.98 15.14 -20.50
CA ALA A 245 22.16 15.91 -20.05
C ALA A 245 21.89 17.28 -19.38
N SER A 246 20.64 17.61 -19.02
CA SER A 246 20.33 18.83 -18.26
C SER A 246 20.71 18.78 -16.77
N GLY A 247 21.10 17.62 -16.23
CA GLY A 247 21.53 17.47 -14.82
C GLY A 247 20.53 16.75 -13.90
N LYS A 248 19.45 16.21 -14.45
CA LYS A 248 18.34 15.51 -13.75
C LYS A 248 18.81 14.52 -12.68
N SER A 249 19.68 13.58 -13.06
CA SER A 249 20.11 12.50 -12.18
C SER A 249 20.91 13.02 -10.98
N VAL A 250 21.78 14.03 -11.19
CA VAL A 250 22.54 14.66 -10.09
C VAL A 250 21.61 15.42 -9.15
N LEU A 251 20.58 16.09 -9.68
CA LEU A 251 19.59 16.76 -8.84
C LEU A 251 18.77 15.75 -8.02
N ALA A 252 18.25 14.70 -8.66
CA ALA A 252 17.45 13.68 -7.99
C ALA A 252 18.22 13.00 -6.85
N GLU A 253 19.49 12.65 -7.08
CA GLU A 253 20.38 12.10 -6.06
C GLU A 253 20.59 13.06 -4.88
N LYS A 254 20.87 14.34 -5.15
CA LYS A 254 21.03 15.36 -4.10
C LYS A 254 19.73 15.61 -3.31
N LEU A 255 18.59 15.62 -4.00
CA LEU A 255 17.28 15.73 -3.36
C LEU A 255 16.99 14.52 -2.48
N SER A 256 17.27 13.32 -2.96
CA SER A 256 17.13 12.09 -2.15
C SER A 256 17.97 12.17 -0.87
N ALA A 257 19.25 12.52 -0.99
CA ALA A 257 20.15 12.60 0.16
C ALA A 257 19.74 13.70 1.17
N SER A 258 19.23 14.84 0.70
CA SER A 258 18.84 15.96 1.57
C SER A 258 17.47 15.76 2.22
N LEU A 259 16.52 15.17 1.51
CA LEU A 259 15.14 14.98 1.97
C LEU A 259 14.91 13.63 2.67
N GLY A 260 15.87 12.70 2.57
CA GLY A 260 15.72 11.34 3.10
C GLY A 260 14.68 10.51 2.32
N LEU A 261 14.40 10.88 1.06
CA LEU A 261 13.40 10.20 0.23
C LEU A 261 14.06 9.16 -0.68
N PRO A 262 13.44 7.99 -0.88
CA PRO A 262 13.88 7.05 -1.91
C PRO A 262 13.70 7.68 -3.29
N TRP A 263 14.63 7.39 -4.20
CA TRP A 263 14.57 7.87 -5.57
C TRP A 263 14.81 6.74 -6.57
N PHE A 264 14.14 6.81 -7.71
CA PHE A 264 14.21 5.79 -8.75
C PHE A 264 14.45 6.45 -10.11
N SER A 265 15.40 5.91 -10.89
CA SER A 265 15.75 6.41 -12.21
C SER A 265 15.52 5.39 -13.30
N LYS A 266 14.87 5.81 -14.38
CA LYS A 266 14.72 4.98 -15.58
C LYS A 266 16.07 4.60 -16.19
N ASP A 267 17.02 5.54 -16.21
CA ASP A 267 18.35 5.26 -16.78
C ASP A 267 19.08 4.24 -15.91
N SER A 268 19.06 4.35 -14.58
CA SER A 268 19.67 3.35 -13.68
C SER A 268 19.05 1.95 -13.85
N ILE A 269 17.72 1.84 -13.90
CA ILE A 269 17.04 0.56 -14.16
C ILE A 269 17.49 -0.04 -15.51
N LYS A 270 17.60 0.81 -16.54
CA LYS A 270 18.05 0.35 -17.86
C LYS A 270 19.49 -0.11 -17.88
N GLU A 271 20.38 0.56 -17.15
CA GLU A 271 21.79 0.16 -17.04
C GLU A 271 21.89 -1.25 -16.42
N GLU A 272 21.15 -1.53 -15.35
CA GLU A 272 21.05 -2.89 -14.77
C GLU A 272 20.50 -3.92 -15.77
N LEU A 273 19.43 -3.59 -16.51
CA LEU A 273 18.88 -4.48 -17.53
C LEU A 273 19.87 -4.75 -18.67
N TYR A 274 20.61 -3.73 -19.10
CA TYR A 274 21.63 -3.86 -20.14
C TYR A 274 22.76 -4.79 -19.68
N ASP A 275 23.21 -4.65 -18.44
CA ASP A 275 24.28 -5.46 -17.89
C ASP A 275 23.87 -6.92 -17.65
N ALA A 276 22.62 -7.13 -17.22
CA ALA A 276 22.09 -8.45 -16.92
C ALA A 276 21.75 -9.25 -18.19
N ILE A 277 21.14 -8.61 -19.19
CA ILE A 277 20.54 -9.30 -20.35
C ILE A 277 21.28 -8.99 -21.65
N GLY A 278 21.76 -7.75 -21.82
CA GLY A 278 22.27 -7.26 -23.08
C GLY A 278 21.19 -7.09 -24.16
N PHE A 279 21.59 -6.67 -25.35
CA PHE A 279 20.74 -6.61 -26.54
C PHE A 279 21.58 -6.78 -27.82
N GLY A 280 21.01 -7.47 -28.81
CA GLY A 280 21.57 -7.71 -30.13
C GLY A 280 21.04 -6.81 -31.25
N SER A 281 20.01 -5.99 -30.96
CA SER A 281 19.40 -5.10 -31.94
C SER A 281 18.79 -3.84 -31.32
N ARG A 282 18.49 -2.84 -32.17
CA ARG A 282 17.73 -1.64 -31.77
C ARG A 282 16.34 -2.00 -31.24
N GLU A 283 15.68 -2.99 -31.83
CA GLU A 283 14.34 -3.42 -31.41
C GLU A 283 14.38 -3.98 -29.98
N GLU A 284 15.35 -4.83 -29.67
CA GLU A 284 15.55 -5.35 -28.32
C GLU A 284 15.90 -4.24 -27.33
N LYS A 285 16.76 -3.30 -27.69
CA LYS A 285 17.05 -2.12 -26.86
C LYS A 285 15.79 -1.32 -26.53
N VAL A 286 14.87 -1.16 -27.49
CA VAL A 286 13.58 -0.50 -27.29
C VAL A 286 12.69 -1.32 -26.36
N LYS A 287 12.64 -2.65 -26.50
CA LYS A 287 11.91 -3.54 -25.58
C LYS A 287 12.42 -3.41 -24.13
N LEU A 288 13.74 -3.41 -23.93
CA LEU A 288 14.34 -3.15 -22.61
C LEU A 288 14.00 -1.75 -22.09
N GLY A 289 13.97 -0.75 -22.97
CA GLY A 289 13.56 0.61 -22.62
C GLY A 289 12.09 0.71 -22.17
N ARG A 290 11.19 -0.10 -22.75
CA ARG A 290 9.79 -0.22 -22.32
C ARG A 290 9.69 -0.96 -20.98
N ALA A 291 10.38 -2.09 -20.84
CA ALA A 291 10.46 -2.83 -19.57
C ALA A 291 10.96 -1.94 -18.43
N GLY A 292 11.97 -1.09 -18.67
CA GLY A 292 12.44 -0.13 -17.68
C GLY A 292 11.38 0.91 -17.26
N THR A 293 10.46 1.30 -18.14
CA THR A 293 9.32 2.15 -17.77
C THR A 293 8.33 1.38 -16.90
N GLU A 294 7.96 0.15 -17.29
CA GLU A 294 7.02 -0.68 -16.52
C GLU A 294 7.54 -0.97 -15.11
N ILE A 295 8.85 -1.27 -14.97
CA ILE A 295 9.49 -1.46 -13.67
C ILE A 295 9.44 -0.17 -12.84
N LEU A 296 9.75 0.98 -13.45
CA LEU A 296 9.69 2.27 -12.75
C LEU A 296 8.28 2.54 -12.22
N TYR A 297 7.24 2.24 -13.01
CA TYR A 297 5.85 2.47 -12.62
C TYR A 297 5.35 1.45 -11.60
N TYR A 298 5.76 0.19 -11.72
CA TYR A 298 5.52 -0.81 -10.68
C TYR A 298 6.10 -0.37 -9.34
N VAL A 299 7.37 0.07 -9.31
CA VAL A 299 8.01 0.57 -8.09
C VAL A 299 7.26 1.79 -7.57
N ALA A 300 6.90 2.74 -8.44
CA ALA A 300 6.10 3.91 -8.05
C ALA A 300 4.76 3.51 -7.41
N GLU A 301 4.05 2.52 -7.98
CA GLU A 301 2.81 1.99 -7.42
C GLU A 301 3.04 1.36 -6.03
N GLN A 302 4.12 0.59 -5.83
CA GLN A 302 4.42 0.01 -4.52
C GLN A 302 4.69 1.10 -3.47
N MET A 303 5.40 2.17 -3.83
CA MET A 303 5.59 3.33 -2.96
C MET A 303 4.26 4.01 -2.61
N MET A 304 3.37 4.13 -3.61
CA MET A 304 2.04 4.72 -3.42
C MET A 304 1.16 3.88 -2.50
N ARG A 305 1.12 2.55 -2.68
CA ARG A 305 0.45 1.59 -1.79
C ARG A 305 0.99 1.65 -0.37
N ALA A 306 2.30 1.87 -0.23
CA ALA A 306 2.96 2.04 1.07
C ALA A 306 2.85 3.49 1.62
N HIS A 307 2.11 4.38 0.97
CA HIS A 307 1.94 5.79 1.38
C HIS A 307 3.27 6.53 1.67
N THR A 308 4.32 6.16 0.94
CA THR A 308 5.66 6.68 1.16
C THR A 308 6.01 7.70 0.07
N PRO A 309 6.29 8.97 0.39
CA PRO A 309 6.77 9.95 -0.58
C PRO A 309 8.10 9.53 -1.20
N PHE A 310 8.28 9.86 -2.48
CA PHE A 310 9.42 9.39 -3.26
C PHE A 310 9.75 10.33 -4.42
N ILE A 311 10.88 10.05 -5.06
CA ILE A 311 11.37 10.82 -6.21
C ILE A 311 11.41 9.90 -7.44
N LEU A 312 10.85 10.36 -8.56
CA LEU A 312 11.04 9.72 -9.86
C LEU A 312 11.88 10.60 -10.78
N GLU A 313 12.98 10.03 -11.28
CA GLU A 313 13.84 10.68 -12.27
C GLU A 313 13.67 10.02 -13.63
N ASN A 314 13.16 10.80 -14.59
CA ASN A 314 13.01 10.34 -15.95
C ASN A 314 12.89 11.55 -16.90
N ASN A 315 13.15 11.36 -18.19
CA ASN A 315 12.90 12.40 -19.20
C ASN A 315 11.43 12.50 -19.63
N PHE A 316 10.52 11.79 -18.96
CA PHE A 316 9.08 11.62 -19.21
C PHE A 316 8.59 12.08 -20.59
N GLU A 317 8.31 11.12 -21.45
CA GLU A 317 7.81 11.36 -22.81
C GLU A 317 6.28 11.45 -22.81
N SER A 318 5.71 12.15 -23.80
CA SER A 318 4.26 12.30 -23.96
C SER A 318 3.50 10.97 -23.93
N GLU A 319 4.08 9.90 -24.48
CA GLU A 319 3.46 8.56 -24.48
C GLU A 319 3.43 7.91 -23.09
N SER A 320 4.40 8.23 -22.23
CA SER A 320 4.52 7.63 -20.89
C SER A 320 3.73 8.39 -19.82
N GLY A 321 3.40 9.66 -20.07
CA GLY A 321 2.76 10.53 -19.09
C GLY A 321 1.37 10.09 -18.60
N PRO A 322 0.43 9.67 -19.48
CA PRO A 322 -0.92 9.31 -19.07
C PRO A 322 -0.99 8.15 -18.06
N GLY A 323 -0.09 7.18 -18.16
CA GLY A 323 -0.02 6.05 -17.21
C GLY A 323 0.36 6.51 -15.80
N LEU A 324 1.36 7.39 -15.69
CA LEU A 324 1.77 7.94 -14.40
C LEU A 324 0.67 8.84 -13.80
N VAL A 325 0.03 9.69 -14.60
CA VAL A 325 -1.05 10.56 -14.11
C VAL A 325 -2.20 9.73 -13.54
N LYS A 326 -2.62 8.66 -14.23
CA LYS A 326 -3.65 7.74 -13.72
C LYS A 326 -3.24 7.08 -12.41
N LEU A 327 -1.99 6.66 -12.27
CA LEU A 327 -1.49 6.09 -11.01
C LEU A 327 -1.56 7.14 -9.88
N LEU A 328 -1.09 8.36 -10.13
CA LEU A 328 -1.12 9.44 -9.14
C LEU A 328 -2.56 9.77 -8.70
N GLU A 329 -3.50 9.87 -9.65
CA GLU A 329 -4.91 10.10 -9.37
C GLU A 329 -5.53 8.94 -8.57
N HIS A 330 -5.25 7.70 -8.95
CA HIS A 330 -5.78 6.50 -8.29
C HIS A 330 -5.39 6.43 -6.81
N TYR A 331 -4.14 6.78 -6.48
CA TYR A 331 -3.63 6.73 -5.11
C TYR A 331 -3.69 8.09 -4.36
N GLY A 332 -4.24 9.14 -4.97
CA GLY A 332 -4.33 10.47 -4.36
C GLY A 332 -2.99 11.18 -4.19
N TYR A 333 -1.98 10.85 -4.98
CA TYR A 333 -0.64 11.45 -4.90
C TYR A 333 -0.56 12.79 -5.63
N ARG A 334 0.01 13.79 -4.97
CA ARG A 334 0.29 15.10 -5.56
C ARG A 334 1.68 15.11 -6.19
N ALA A 335 1.81 15.65 -7.40
CA ALA A 335 3.10 15.80 -8.05
C ALA A 335 3.69 17.20 -7.84
N LEU A 336 4.98 17.25 -7.51
CA LEU A 336 5.85 18.40 -7.72
C LEU A 336 6.76 18.10 -8.91
N THR A 337 6.58 18.78 -10.04
CA THR A 337 7.43 18.58 -11.21
C THR A 337 8.58 19.58 -11.19
N ILE A 338 9.82 19.09 -11.12
CA ILE A 338 11.03 19.90 -11.30
C ILE A 338 11.57 19.62 -12.70
N ARG A 339 11.41 20.58 -13.61
CA ARG A 339 11.76 20.43 -15.03
C ARG A 339 13.03 21.20 -15.38
N LEU A 340 14.08 20.47 -15.70
CA LEU A 340 15.39 21.01 -16.06
C LEU A 340 15.47 21.23 -17.58
N THR A 341 15.75 22.47 -17.96
CA THR A 341 15.88 22.91 -19.35
C THR A 341 17.02 23.93 -19.47
N GLY A 342 17.12 24.63 -20.60
CA GLY A 342 18.09 25.70 -20.85
C GLY A 342 18.36 25.86 -22.34
N ASP A 343 19.47 26.50 -22.69
CA ASP A 343 19.96 26.57 -24.06
C ASP A 343 20.32 25.18 -24.59
N TYR A 344 19.63 24.76 -25.65
CA TYR A 344 19.75 23.40 -26.18
C TYR A 344 21.14 23.13 -26.76
N ALA A 345 21.82 24.14 -27.32
CA ALA A 345 23.16 23.97 -27.85
C ALA A 345 24.16 23.72 -26.71
N ARG A 346 24.08 24.49 -25.62
CA ARG A 346 24.93 24.28 -24.43
C ARG A 346 24.68 22.97 -23.73
N ILE A 347 23.42 22.55 -23.61
CA ILE A 347 23.10 21.25 -22.99
C ILE A 347 23.54 20.10 -23.92
N TYR A 348 23.41 20.26 -25.24
CA TYR A 348 23.91 19.31 -26.22
C TYR A 348 25.44 19.17 -26.17
N GLU A 349 26.21 20.24 -25.96
CA GLU A 349 27.66 20.15 -25.74
C GLU A 349 27.99 19.17 -24.61
N ARG A 350 27.23 19.23 -23.50
CA ARG A 350 27.37 18.29 -22.37
C ARG A 350 26.93 16.88 -22.73
N PHE A 351 25.83 16.74 -23.48
CA PHE A 351 25.36 15.44 -23.97
C PHE A 351 26.46 14.76 -24.81
N ALA A 352 27.02 15.47 -25.79
CA ALA A 352 28.07 14.97 -26.66
C ALA A 352 29.38 14.68 -25.92
N GLN A 353 29.71 15.44 -24.88
CA GLN A 353 30.83 15.13 -24.00
C GLN A 353 30.56 13.89 -23.14
N ARG A 354 29.35 13.75 -22.59
CA ARG A 354 28.94 12.61 -21.77
C ARG A 354 28.97 11.31 -22.56
N ASP A 355 28.52 11.31 -23.82
CA ASP A 355 28.58 10.12 -24.69
C ASP A 355 30.01 9.63 -24.96
N LYS A 356 31.01 10.50 -24.82
CA LYS A 356 32.44 10.16 -24.96
C LYS A 356 33.08 9.78 -23.62
N SER A 357 32.38 9.96 -22.50
CA SER A 357 32.91 9.67 -21.17
C SER A 357 32.93 8.17 -20.91
N PRO A 358 34.01 7.62 -20.32
CA PRO A 358 34.05 6.22 -19.91
C PRO A 358 33.05 5.91 -18.78
N LEU A 359 32.53 6.93 -18.09
CA LEU A 359 31.51 6.79 -17.05
C LEU A 359 30.10 6.65 -17.61
N ARG A 360 29.86 6.93 -18.89
CA ARG A 360 28.53 6.73 -19.49
C ARG A 360 28.39 5.27 -19.88
N HIS A 361 27.39 4.62 -19.32
CA HIS A 361 27.14 3.22 -19.59
C HIS A 361 27.00 2.95 -21.12
N PRO A 362 27.77 2.00 -21.70
CA PRO A 362 27.84 1.84 -23.15
C PRO A 362 26.50 1.50 -23.81
N GLY A 363 25.60 0.82 -23.10
CA GLY A 363 24.23 0.53 -23.55
C GLY A 363 23.39 1.78 -23.88
N HIS A 364 23.71 2.96 -23.34
CA HIS A 364 23.07 4.21 -23.75
C HIS A 364 23.58 4.73 -25.09
N VAL A 365 24.88 4.58 -25.35
CA VAL A 365 25.58 5.14 -26.52
C VAL A 365 25.32 4.30 -27.77
N THR A 366 25.29 2.97 -27.66
CA THR A 366 25.10 2.08 -28.81
C THR A 366 23.64 1.77 -29.09
N ASN A 367 23.23 1.75 -30.36
CA ASN A 367 21.90 1.28 -30.78
C ASN A 367 21.91 -0.10 -31.43
N ASN A 368 23.09 -0.69 -31.63
CA ASN A 368 23.23 -1.94 -32.38
C ASN A 368 23.27 -3.14 -31.43
N ARG A 369 24.32 -3.23 -30.61
CA ARG A 369 24.55 -4.37 -29.72
C ARG A 369 25.32 -3.95 -28.47
N TYR A 370 24.92 -4.52 -27.33
CA TYR A 370 25.65 -4.46 -26.07
C TYR A 370 25.52 -5.77 -25.30
N SER A 371 26.61 -6.24 -24.71
CA SER A 371 26.59 -7.16 -23.57
C SER A 371 27.74 -6.83 -22.63
N LYS A 372 27.63 -7.20 -21.35
CA LYS A 372 28.69 -6.96 -20.35
C LYS A 372 30.01 -7.67 -20.70
N GLN A 373 29.92 -8.80 -21.41
CA GLN A 373 31.08 -9.63 -21.81
C GLN A 373 31.76 -9.11 -23.08
N GLU A 374 30.98 -8.71 -24.08
CA GLU A 374 31.51 -8.32 -25.40
C GLU A 374 31.65 -6.80 -25.58
N GLY A 375 31.14 -6.01 -24.63
CA GLY A 375 31.10 -4.56 -24.70
C GLY A 375 30.09 -4.03 -25.71
N ALA A 376 30.24 -2.75 -26.07
CA ALA A 376 29.40 -2.07 -27.04
C ALA A 376 30.10 -1.86 -28.38
N VAL A 377 29.31 -1.90 -29.46
CA VAL A 377 29.75 -1.34 -30.74
C VAL A 377 29.54 0.17 -30.72
N GLN A 378 30.61 0.95 -30.93
CA GLN A 378 30.53 2.41 -30.88
C GLN A 378 29.57 2.93 -31.96
N SER A 379 28.63 3.78 -31.55
CA SER A 379 27.72 4.50 -32.45
C SER A 379 28.12 5.97 -32.49
N GLN A 380 27.85 6.63 -33.62
CA GLN A 380 28.06 8.07 -33.73
C GLN A 380 27.06 8.82 -32.83
N THR A 381 27.55 9.81 -32.09
CA THR A 381 26.70 10.78 -31.39
C THR A 381 25.81 11.48 -32.41
N ILE A 382 24.52 11.60 -32.10
CA ILE A 382 23.55 12.30 -32.95
C ILE A 382 23.90 13.79 -33.07
N SER A 383 23.48 14.44 -34.16
CA SER A 383 23.70 15.89 -34.34
C SER A 383 22.84 16.74 -33.40
N LEU A 384 23.17 18.03 -33.26
CA LEU A 384 22.34 18.97 -32.49
C LEU A 384 20.91 19.03 -33.02
N GLU A 385 20.72 19.06 -34.34
CA GLU A 385 19.40 19.10 -34.97
C GLU A 385 18.59 17.84 -34.63
N GLN A 386 19.23 16.66 -34.69
CA GLN A 386 18.59 15.38 -34.34
C GLN A 386 18.24 15.32 -32.85
N TYR A 387 19.12 15.83 -31.99
CA TYR A 387 18.90 15.93 -30.55
C TYR A 387 17.67 16.81 -30.24
N ILE A 388 17.61 18.01 -30.82
CA ILE A 388 16.49 18.95 -30.64
C ILE A 388 15.19 18.35 -31.19
N ALA A 389 15.24 17.78 -32.40
CA ALA A 389 14.07 17.15 -33.01
C ALA A 389 13.52 16.00 -32.14
N GLY A 390 14.41 15.17 -31.59
CA GLY A 390 14.04 14.06 -30.71
C GLY A 390 13.48 14.48 -29.36
N ILE A 391 13.86 15.64 -28.82
CA ILE A 391 13.25 16.22 -27.61
C ILE A 391 11.82 16.66 -27.91
N ARG A 392 11.66 17.47 -28.95
CA ARG A 392 10.37 18.08 -29.31
C ARG A 392 9.33 17.03 -29.72
N SER A 393 9.74 16.05 -30.53
CA SER A 393 8.80 15.01 -31.00
C SER A 393 8.27 14.13 -29.87
N ARG A 394 9.02 14.00 -28.77
CA ARG A 394 8.68 13.18 -27.61
C ARG A 394 8.14 13.98 -26.41
N GLY A 395 8.10 15.31 -26.52
CA GLY A 395 7.56 16.21 -25.47
C GLY A 395 8.35 16.24 -24.17
N MET A 396 9.65 15.95 -24.20
CA MET A 396 10.48 15.87 -22.97
C MET A 396 10.64 17.22 -22.25
N ASP A 397 10.46 18.32 -22.97
CA ASP A 397 10.60 19.69 -22.49
C ASP A 397 9.28 20.32 -22.01
N SER A 398 8.16 19.61 -22.18
CA SER A 398 6.82 20.09 -21.84
C SER A 398 6.08 19.24 -20.81
N PHE A 399 6.63 18.09 -20.40
CA PHE A 399 6.01 17.19 -19.43
C PHE A 399 5.67 17.87 -18.09
N SER A 400 4.50 17.52 -17.56
CA SER A 400 4.03 17.78 -16.19
C SER A 400 2.93 16.78 -15.83
N ALA A 401 2.83 16.37 -14.56
CA ALA A 401 1.82 15.43 -14.08
C ALA A 401 0.80 16.12 -13.15
N GLY A 402 0.23 17.25 -13.59
CA GLY A 402 -0.57 18.12 -12.73
C GLY A 402 0.25 18.77 -11.60
N GLY A 403 -0.39 19.62 -10.80
CA GLY A 403 0.26 20.27 -9.64
C GLY A 403 1.28 21.35 -10.00
N GLN A 404 2.19 21.62 -9.05
CA GLN A 404 3.20 22.68 -9.18
C GLN A 404 4.34 22.24 -10.10
N VAL A 405 4.79 23.15 -10.97
CA VAL A 405 5.93 22.94 -11.86
C VAL A 405 6.99 24.01 -11.55
N ILE A 406 8.20 23.57 -11.19
CA ILE A 406 9.37 24.43 -11.03
C ILE A 406 10.28 24.21 -12.24
N ILE A 407 10.54 25.28 -13.00
CA ILE A 407 11.43 25.23 -14.17
C ILE A 407 12.82 25.67 -13.74
N VAL A 408 13.83 24.84 -14.01
CA VAL A 408 15.23 25.12 -13.68
C VAL A 408 16.02 25.26 -14.97
N ASP A 409 16.46 26.48 -15.28
CA ASP A 409 17.38 26.74 -16.39
C ASP A 409 18.80 26.35 -15.99
N THR A 410 19.32 25.32 -16.62
CA THR A 410 20.63 24.72 -16.37
C THR A 410 21.65 25.07 -17.45
N THR A 411 21.39 26.08 -18.29
CA THR A 411 22.35 26.61 -19.28
C THR A 411 23.71 26.86 -18.64
N ASP A 412 23.69 27.40 -17.42
CA ASP A 412 24.86 27.64 -16.58
C ASP A 412 24.51 27.27 -15.13
N PHE A 413 25.05 26.15 -14.62
CA PHE A 413 24.77 25.67 -13.27
C PHE A 413 25.23 26.64 -12.17
N SER A 414 26.18 27.54 -12.44
CA SER A 414 26.64 28.54 -11.47
C SER A 414 25.62 29.66 -11.25
N LYS A 415 24.68 29.84 -12.18
CA LYS A 415 23.63 30.87 -12.12
C LYS A 415 22.31 30.34 -11.56
N VAL A 416 22.20 29.03 -11.32
CA VAL A 416 21.00 28.43 -10.75
C VAL A 416 20.87 28.86 -9.29
N ASN A 417 19.71 29.41 -8.92
CA ASN A 417 19.38 29.71 -7.54
C ASN A 417 19.00 28.44 -6.77
N TRP A 418 20.02 27.66 -6.37
CA TRP A 418 19.82 26.40 -5.65
C TRP A 418 19.08 26.61 -4.33
N GLU A 419 19.45 27.61 -3.53
CA GLU A 419 18.78 27.90 -2.26
C GLU A 419 17.28 28.22 -2.45
N GLY A 420 16.94 28.97 -3.51
CA GLY A 420 15.56 29.23 -3.87
C GLY A 420 14.79 27.95 -4.23
N LEU A 421 15.41 27.09 -5.05
CA LEU A 421 14.81 25.80 -5.43
C LEU A 421 14.51 24.92 -4.20
N TYR A 422 15.48 24.73 -3.30
CA TYR A 422 15.27 23.94 -2.08
C TYR A 422 14.17 24.55 -1.19
N ARG A 423 14.11 25.89 -1.07
CA ARG A 423 13.08 26.57 -0.30
C ARG A 423 11.68 26.36 -0.89
N GLU A 424 11.54 26.36 -2.21
CA GLU A 424 10.26 26.06 -2.87
C GLU A 424 9.83 24.60 -2.66
N ILE A 425 10.78 23.67 -2.74
CA ILE A 425 10.53 22.24 -2.47
C ILE A 425 10.07 22.05 -1.02
N ASP A 426 10.77 22.63 -0.05
CA ASP A 426 10.39 22.58 1.37
C ASP A 426 9.00 23.19 1.61
N GLY A 427 8.70 24.31 0.95
CA GLY A 427 7.38 24.94 1.00
C GLY A 427 6.28 24.03 0.47
N TYR A 428 6.52 23.37 -0.67
CA TYR A 428 5.61 22.38 -1.22
C TYR A 428 5.41 21.20 -0.29
N MET A 429 6.49 20.63 0.27
CA MET A 429 6.42 19.49 1.19
C MET A 429 5.59 19.82 2.43
N LYS A 430 5.80 21.00 3.02
CA LYS A 430 5.00 21.47 4.16
C LYS A 430 3.52 21.63 3.80
N ALA A 431 3.21 22.20 2.64
CA ALA A 431 1.84 22.33 2.17
C ALA A 431 1.19 20.97 1.83
N ALA A 432 1.96 20.01 1.33
CA ALA A 432 1.51 18.64 1.08
C ALA A 432 1.25 17.87 2.39
N SER A 433 1.97 18.20 3.46
CA SER A 433 1.76 17.63 4.80
C SER A 433 0.53 18.21 5.53
N GLN A 434 -0.02 19.33 5.05
CA GLN A 434 -1.06 20.12 5.73
C GLN A 434 -2.39 20.15 4.98
N ALA A 435 -2.43 19.66 3.74
CA ALA A 435 -3.62 19.74 2.89
C ALA A 435 -4.53 18.53 3.12
N SER A 436 -5.60 18.70 3.89
CA SER A 436 -6.75 17.77 3.87
C SER A 436 -7.36 17.70 2.46
N PRO A 437 -7.92 16.55 2.03
CA PRO A 437 -8.44 16.43 0.68
C PRO A 437 -9.63 17.38 0.46
N ILE A 438 -9.62 18.03 -0.70
CA ILE A 438 -10.83 18.61 -1.27
C ILE A 438 -11.74 17.41 -1.61
N LEU A 439 -12.74 17.18 -0.75
CA LEU A 439 -13.91 16.38 -1.09
C LEU A 439 -14.63 17.08 -2.25
N SER A 440 -14.31 16.71 -3.48
CA SER A 440 -15.16 17.04 -4.63
C SER A 440 -16.24 15.95 -4.75
N LEU A 441 -17.43 16.34 -4.26
CA LEU A 441 -18.80 15.85 -4.50
C LEU A 441 -19.02 14.60 -5.36
#